data_AF-A0A5C3DZN4-F1
#
_entry.id   AF-A0A5C3DZN4-F1
#
_cell.length_a   1.000
_cell.length_b   1.000
_cell.length_c   1.000
_cell.angle_alpha   90.00
_cell.angle_beta   90.00
_cell.angle_gamma   90.00
#
_symmetry.space_group_name_H-M   'P 1'
#
loop_
_entity.id
_entity.type
_entity.pdbx_description
1 polymer ?
#
loop_
_entity_poly.entity_id
_entity_poly.type
_entity_poly.pdbx_seq_one_letter_code
_entity_poly.pdbx_strand_id
1 'polypeptide(L)'
;MPRPSSSYLSIASCADRAADCNAQEARLQQAAAELGNETHLSLCRAAAANNVPEATLRHRLLGRQTKQASHANQQALTPAAETALLEHIQRCACSGFPLMPALIRDYANTILRGILGCSQAPDVGTSWLQGFLRRHPSIRSQWSRCLNNARLTGATKDNIWQFYNQLTLIMCNYAVPSTNIFNMDETGFMFGVGSSEQVLVPAGNQAARF
;
A
#
# COMPACT_ATOMS: atom_id res chain seq x y z
N MET A 1 23.60 -27.47 -3.19
CA MET A 1 22.20 -27.90 -3.38
C MET A 1 21.31 -26.67 -3.46
N PRO A 2 20.79 -26.26 -4.63
CA PRO A 2 19.83 -25.17 -4.67
C PRO A 2 18.47 -25.67 -4.18
N ARG A 3 17.83 -24.90 -3.30
CA ARG A 3 16.48 -25.19 -2.77
C ARG A 3 15.43 -25.05 -3.88
N PRO A 4 14.35 -25.84 -3.87
CA PRO A 4 13.34 -25.78 -4.91
C PRO A 4 12.58 -24.45 -4.87
N SER A 5 12.31 -23.89 -6.05
CA SER A 5 11.52 -22.68 -6.26
C SER A 5 10.12 -22.84 -5.69
N SER A 6 9.88 -22.27 -4.50
CA SER A 6 8.55 -22.05 -3.98
C SER A 6 7.82 -21.11 -4.94
N SER A 7 6.66 -21.52 -5.44
CA SER A 7 5.78 -20.74 -6.30
C SER A 7 5.21 -19.55 -5.54
N TYR A 8 6.03 -18.51 -5.37
CA TYR A 8 5.57 -17.20 -4.94
C TYR A 8 4.72 -16.62 -6.07
N LEU A 9 3.40 -16.80 -6.00
CA LEU A 9 2.50 -15.85 -6.63
C LEU A 9 2.88 -14.49 -6.06
N SER A 10 3.58 -13.69 -6.87
CA SER A 10 3.96 -12.33 -6.51
C SER A 10 2.71 -11.59 -6.02
N ILE A 11 2.84 -10.78 -4.97
CA ILE A 11 1.75 -9.97 -4.43
C ILE A 11 1.05 -9.16 -5.55
N ALA A 12 1.79 -8.78 -6.60
CA ALA A 12 1.26 -8.18 -7.82
C ALA A 12 0.19 -9.06 -8.50
N SER A 13 0.47 -10.36 -8.72
CA SER A 13 -0.46 -11.31 -9.32
C SER A 13 -1.74 -11.49 -8.50
N CYS A 14 -1.65 -11.37 -7.18
CA CYS A 14 -2.82 -11.45 -6.30
C CYS A 14 -3.69 -10.18 -6.34
N ALA A 15 -3.08 -9.00 -6.49
CA ALA A 15 -3.79 -7.73 -6.63
C ALA A 15 -4.53 -7.65 -7.98
N ASP A 16 -3.88 -8.06 -9.07
CA ASP A 16 -4.49 -8.11 -10.42
C ASP A 16 -5.73 -9.00 -10.43
N ARG A 17 -5.64 -10.19 -9.83
CA ARG A 17 -6.78 -11.12 -9.70
C ARG A 17 -7.93 -10.56 -8.87
N ALA A 18 -7.64 -9.74 -7.86
CA ALA A 18 -8.67 -9.10 -7.05
C ALA A 18 -9.38 -7.99 -7.82
N ALA A 19 -8.62 -7.19 -8.58
CA ALA A 19 -9.15 -6.18 -9.48
C ALA A 19 -10.07 -6.82 -10.54
N ASP A 20 -9.65 -7.93 -11.15
CA ASP A 20 -10.46 -8.69 -12.11
C ASP A 20 -11.78 -9.19 -11.51
N CYS A 21 -11.73 -9.71 -10.28
CA CYS A 21 -12.94 -10.19 -9.59
C CYS A 21 -13.91 -9.04 -9.28
N ASN A 22 -13.40 -7.89 -8.86
CA ASN A 22 -14.21 -6.71 -8.59
C ASN A 22 -14.82 -6.13 -9.88
N ALA A 23 -14.06 -6.11 -10.98
CA ALA A 23 -14.54 -5.69 -12.29
C ALA A 23 -15.64 -6.62 -12.82
N GLN A 24 -15.49 -7.94 -12.66
CA GLN A 24 -16.52 -8.91 -13.04
C GLN A 24 -17.81 -8.72 -12.21
N GLU A 25 -17.69 -8.43 -10.92
CA GLU A 25 -18.83 -8.15 -10.06
C GLU A 25 -19.56 -6.86 -10.47
N ALA A 26 -18.82 -5.80 -10.81
CA ALA A 26 -19.40 -4.56 -11.32
C ALA A 26 -20.23 -4.78 -12.59
N ARG A 27 -19.72 -5.58 -13.55
CA ARG A 27 -20.46 -5.96 -14.77
C ARG A 27 -21.73 -6.75 -14.46
N LEU A 28 -21.69 -7.64 -13.47
CA LEU A 28 -22.89 -8.39 -13.04
C LEU A 28 -23.95 -7.46 -12.43
N GLN A 29 -23.54 -6.48 -11.62
CA GLN A 29 -24.45 -5.49 -11.04
C GLN A 29 -25.06 -4.57 -12.10
N GLN A 30 -24.25 -4.13 -13.07
CA GLN A 30 -24.72 -3.34 -14.20
C GLN A 30 -25.75 -4.12 -15.03
N ALA A 31 -25.47 -5.38 -15.38
CA ALA A 31 -26.40 -6.23 -16.13
C ALA A 31 -27.71 -6.47 -15.37
N ALA A 32 -27.67 -6.60 -14.04
CA ALA A 32 -28.86 -6.75 -13.21
C ALA A 32 -29.70 -5.45 -13.18
N ALA A 33 -29.05 -4.29 -13.12
CA ALA A 33 -29.72 -2.98 -13.16
C ALA A 33 -30.37 -2.72 -14.52
N GLU A 34 -29.69 -3.02 -15.63
CA GLU A 34 -30.24 -2.88 -16.99
C GLU A 34 -31.43 -3.82 -17.24
N LEU A 35 -31.44 -5.01 -16.62
CA LEU A 35 -32.59 -5.91 -16.66
C LEU A 35 -33.78 -5.34 -15.88
N GLY A 36 -33.54 -4.72 -14.73
CA GLY A 36 -34.58 -4.07 -13.91
C GLY A 36 -35.17 -2.82 -14.55
N ASN A 37 -34.38 -2.11 -15.37
CA ASN A 37 -34.82 -0.93 -16.13
C ASN A 37 -35.47 -1.27 -17.48
N GLU A 38 -35.72 -2.56 -17.76
CA GLU A 38 -36.29 -3.07 -19.01
C GLU A 38 -35.47 -2.73 -20.28
N THR A 39 -34.20 -2.33 -20.13
CA THR A 39 -33.30 -2.02 -21.26
C THR A 39 -33.04 -3.24 -22.14
N HIS A 40 -33.14 -4.43 -21.56
CA HIS A 40 -32.94 -5.70 -22.24
C HIS A 40 -34.13 -6.64 -22.00
N LEU A 41 -34.70 -7.14 -23.11
CA LEU A 41 -35.89 -8.01 -23.13
C LEU A 41 -35.66 -9.39 -22.49
N SER A 42 -34.41 -9.81 -22.27
CA SER A 42 -34.11 -11.11 -21.67
C SER A 42 -32.78 -11.11 -20.94
N LEU A 43 -32.68 -12.01 -19.95
CA LEU A 43 -31.49 -12.21 -19.13
C LEU A 43 -30.27 -12.62 -19.98
N CYS A 44 -30.46 -13.42 -21.03
CA CYS A 44 -29.40 -13.76 -21.98
C CYS A 44 -28.85 -12.53 -22.71
N ARG A 45 -29.72 -11.59 -23.12
CA ARG A 45 -29.29 -10.37 -23.83
C ARG A 45 -28.54 -9.42 -22.90
N ALA A 46 -29.02 -9.23 -21.67
CA ALA A 46 -28.32 -8.43 -20.66
C ALA A 46 -26.95 -9.02 -20.31
N ALA A 47 -26.87 -10.35 -20.19
CA ALA A 47 -25.63 -11.05 -19.93
C ALA A 47 -24.62 -10.91 -21.09
N ALA A 48 -25.08 -11.07 -22.34
CA ALA A 48 -24.25 -10.90 -23.53
C ALA A 48 -23.76 -9.45 -23.69
N ALA A 49 -24.62 -8.45 -23.47
CA ALA A 49 -24.27 -7.04 -23.57
C ALA A 49 -23.15 -6.64 -22.60
N ASN A 50 -23.16 -7.22 -21.39
CA ASN A 50 -22.18 -6.94 -20.34
C ASN A 50 -21.01 -7.93 -20.28
N ASN A 51 -20.92 -8.87 -21.24
CA ASN A 51 -19.89 -9.92 -21.26
C ASN A 51 -19.81 -10.75 -19.96
N VAL A 52 -20.96 -11.13 -19.40
CA VAL A 52 -21.06 -11.97 -18.20
C VAL A 52 -21.78 -13.29 -18.51
N PRO A 53 -21.44 -14.42 -17.84
CA PRO A 53 -22.19 -15.65 -18.02
C PRO A 53 -23.63 -15.53 -17.50
N GLU A 54 -24.60 -15.91 -18.33
CA GLU A 54 -26.05 -15.91 -18.06
C GLU A 54 -26.41 -16.61 -16.74
N ALA A 55 -25.87 -17.81 -16.52
CA ALA A 55 -26.06 -18.56 -15.27
C ALA A 55 -25.57 -17.79 -14.03
N THR A 56 -24.47 -17.02 -14.14
CA THR A 56 -23.93 -16.25 -13.01
C THR A 56 -24.83 -15.05 -12.69
N LEU A 57 -25.34 -14.37 -13.72
CA LEU A 57 -26.32 -13.30 -13.58
C LEU A 57 -27.62 -13.81 -12.93
N ARG A 58 -28.13 -14.97 -13.39
CA ARG A 58 -29.30 -15.63 -12.78
C ARG A 58 -29.08 -15.95 -11.31
N HIS A 59 -27.93 -16.51 -10.94
CA HIS A 59 -27.61 -16.79 -9.54
C HIS A 59 -27.55 -15.52 -8.68
N ARG A 60 -27.04 -14.40 -9.22
CA ARG A 60 -27.04 -13.10 -8.53
C ARG A 60 -28.45 -12.58 -8.28
N LEU A 61 -29.34 -12.67 -9.27
CA LEU A 61 -30.76 -12.29 -9.12
C LEU A 61 -31.50 -13.16 -8.09
N LEU A 62 -31.13 -14.44 -7.97
CA LEU A 62 -31.65 -15.34 -6.94
C LEU A 62 -31.04 -15.09 -5.54
N GLY A 63 -30.28 -14.01 -5.34
CA GLY A 63 -29.74 -13.61 -4.05
C GLY A 63 -28.44 -14.31 -3.64
N ARG A 64 -27.77 -15.03 -4.56
CA ARG A 64 -26.48 -15.66 -4.24
C ARG A 64 -25.44 -14.57 -4.03
N GLN A 65 -24.85 -14.53 -2.83
CA GLN A 65 -23.84 -13.55 -2.45
C GLN A 65 -22.50 -13.76 -3.18
N THR A 66 -21.67 -12.71 -3.21
CA THR A 66 -20.30 -12.81 -3.70
C THR A 66 -19.48 -13.70 -2.77
N LYS A 67 -18.41 -14.32 -3.28
CA LYS A 67 -17.47 -15.08 -2.43
C LYS A 67 -16.90 -14.19 -1.31
N GLN A 68 -16.63 -12.92 -1.61
CA GLN A 68 -16.14 -11.96 -0.62
C GLN A 68 -17.16 -11.72 0.49
N ALA A 69 -18.43 -11.49 0.14
CA ALA A 69 -19.51 -11.27 1.11
C ALA A 69 -19.78 -12.53 1.95
N SER A 70 -19.79 -13.72 1.34
CA SER A 70 -20.01 -14.97 2.09
C SER A 70 -18.92 -15.25 3.12
N HIS A 71 -17.68 -14.79 2.87
CA HIS A 71 -16.55 -14.96 3.78
C HIS A 71 -16.32 -13.75 4.70
N ALA A 72 -17.19 -12.72 4.68
CA ALA A 72 -17.04 -11.53 5.51
C ALA A 72 -17.05 -11.88 7.02
N ASN A 73 -17.94 -12.79 7.43
CA ASN A 73 -18.06 -13.23 8.83
C ASN A 73 -16.88 -14.07 9.33
N GLN A 74 -16.00 -14.52 8.42
CA GLN A 74 -14.80 -15.31 8.77
C GLN A 74 -13.56 -14.42 8.91
N GLN A 75 -13.69 -13.11 8.72
CA GLN A 75 -12.58 -12.18 8.85
C GLN A 75 -12.30 -11.88 10.32
N ALA A 76 -11.02 -11.68 10.64
CA ALA A 76 -10.60 -11.33 11.99
C ALA A 76 -11.08 -9.94 12.42
N LEU A 77 -11.10 -8.97 11.49
CA LEU A 77 -11.59 -7.62 11.74
C LEU A 77 -12.98 -7.42 11.13
N THR A 78 -13.79 -6.58 11.76
CA THR A 78 -15.04 -6.12 11.17
C THR A 78 -14.76 -5.20 9.97
N PRO A 79 -15.69 -5.09 9.00
CA PRO A 79 -15.50 -4.20 7.85
C PRO A 79 -15.23 -2.74 8.25
N ALA A 80 -15.87 -2.26 9.32
CA ALA A 80 -15.65 -0.91 9.85
C ALA A 80 -14.24 -0.74 10.44
N ALA A 81 -13.77 -1.71 11.22
CA ALA A 81 -12.41 -1.72 11.76
C ALA A 81 -11.35 -1.80 10.66
N GLU A 82 -11.59 -2.63 9.65
CA GLU A 82 -10.68 -2.78 8.51
C GLU A 82 -10.57 -1.47 7.70
N THR A 83 -11.69 -0.75 7.52
CA THR A 83 -11.74 0.56 6.86
C THR A 83 -10.98 1.63 7.65
N ALA A 84 -11.16 1.67 8.98
CA ALA A 84 -10.43 2.62 9.83
C ALA A 84 -8.90 2.38 9.79
N LEU A 85 -8.47 1.12 9.77
CA LEU A 85 -7.06 0.77 9.63
C LEU A 85 -6.50 1.19 8.27
N LEU A 86 -7.28 1.03 7.20
CA LEU A 86 -6.90 1.48 5.86
C LEU A 86 -6.72 3.00 5.79
N GLU A 87 -7.67 3.76 6.33
CA GLU A 87 -7.57 5.22 6.38
C GLU A 87 -6.35 5.68 7.18
N HIS A 88 -6.04 4.98 8.27
CA HIS A 88 -4.84 5.25 9.06
C HIS A 88 -3.56 5.02 8.25
N ILE A 89 -3.45 3.89 7.54
CA ILE A 89 -2.30 3.59 6.66
C ILE A 89 -2.14 4.68 5.59
N GLN A 90 -3.24 5.06 4.92
CA GLN A 90 -3.19 6.10 3.90
C GLN A 90 -2.77 7.45 4.46
N ARG A 91 -3.29 7.84 5.63
CA ARG A 91 -2.92 9.09 6.31
C ARG A 91 -1.44 9.11 6.67
N CYS A 92 -0.93 8.04 7.26
CA CYS A 92 0.49 7.90 7.61
C CYS A 92 1.40 8.02 6.37
N ALA A 93 1.04 7.33 5.27
CA ALA A 93 1.78 7.44 4.03
C ALA A 93 1.74 8.86 3.43
N CYS A 94 0.57 9.52 3.40
CA CYS A 94 0.44 10.90 2.92
C CYS A 94 1.23 11.91 3.76
N SER A 95 1.36 11.68 5.07
CA SER A 95 2.15 12.51 5.98
C SER A 95 3.67 12.25 5.91
N GLY A 96 4.13 11.35 5.03
CA GLY A 96 5.55 11.03 4.88
C GLY A 96 6.08 9.94 5.82
N PHE A 97 5.21 9.29 6.59
CA PHE A 97 5.57 8.24 7.55
C PHE A 97 4.85 6.92 7.21
N PRO A 98 5.19 6.26 6.09
CA PRO A 98 4.51 5.03 5.69
C PRO A 98 4.79 3.89 6.70
N LEU A 99 3.78 3.06 6.97
CA LEU A 99 3.84 2.04 8.01
C LEU A 99 4.43 0.72 7.50
N MET A 100 5.17 0.04 8.37
CA MET A 100 5.71 -1.28 8.10
C MET A 100 4.64 -2.39 8.24
N PRO A 101 4.76 -3.49 7.48
CA PRO A 101 3.94 -4.70 7.62
C PRO A 101 3.81 -5.24 9.05
N ALA A 102 4.88 -5.16 9.84
CA ALA A 102 4.88 -5.61 11.24
C ALA A 102 3.97 -4.73 12.09
N LEU A 103 4.16 -3.41 12.01
CA LEU A 103 3.38 -2.44 12.77
C LEU A 103 1.89 -2.47 12.40
N ILE A 104 1.55 -2.73 11.13
CA ILE A 104 0.16 -2.90 10.70
C ILE A 104 -0.48 -4.15 11.30
N ARG A 105 0.28 -5.25 11.43
CA ARG A 105 -0.20 -6.44 12.15
C ARG A 105 -0.41 -6.14 13.62
N ASP A 106 0.47 -5.37 14.24
CA ASP A 106 0.32 -4.97 15.64
C ASP A 106 -0.95 -4.13 15.83
N TYR A 107 -1.22 -3.15 14.96
CA TYR A 107 -2.47 -2.39 14.98
C TYR A 107 -3.69 -3.29 14.80
N ALA A 108 -3.64 -4.25 13.87
CA ALA A 108 -4.73 -5.21 13.67
C ALA A 108 -4.99 -6.05 14.92
N ASN A 109 -3.93 -6.52 15.59
CA ASN A 109 -4.03 -7.27 16.85
C ASN A 109 -4.59 -6.41 17.98
N THR A 110 -4.16 -5.15 18.10
CA THR A 110 -4.71 -4.21 19.09
C THR A 110 -6.21 -4.00 18.89
N ILE A 111 -6.64 -3.78 17.65
CA ILE A 111 -8.06 -3.61 17.32
C ILE A 111 -8.84 -4.89 17.62
N LEU A 112 -8.31 -6.06 17.24
CA LEU A 112 -8.93 -7.36 17.49
C LEU A 112 -9.15 -7.62 18.99
N ARG A 113 -8.14 -7.38 19.82
CA ARG A 113 -8.23 -7.52 21.29
C ARG A 113 -9.27 -6.56 21.87
N GLY A 114 -9.36 -5.33 21.33
CA GLY A 114 -10.37 -4.35 21.71
C GLY A 114 -11.80 -4.80 21.37
N ILE A 115 -12.02 -5.37 20.18
CA ILE A 115 -13.33 -5.88 19.74
C ILE A 115 -13.77 -7.08 20.59
N LEU A 116 -12.85 -7.99 20.89
CA LEU A 116 -13.13 -9.19 21.69
C LEU A 116 -13.17 -8.92 23.20
N GLY A 117 -12.71 -7.74 23.65
CA GLY A 117 -12.55 -7.41 25.06
C GLY A 117 -11.56 -8.33 25.79
N CYS A 118 -10.67 -9.00 25.06
CA CYS A 118 -9.78 -10.03 25.59
C CYS A 118 -8.33 -9.78 25.17
N SER A 119 -7.46 -9.46 26.13
CA SER A 119 -6.03 -9.23 25.89
C SER A 119 -5.27 -10.48 25.45
N GLN A 120 -5.82 -11.67 25.70
CA GLN A 120 -5.24 -12.97 25.33
C GLN A 120 -5.84 -13.55 24.04
N ALA A 121 -6.57 -12.74 23.26
CA ALA A 121 -7.08 -13.17 21.97
C ALA A 121 -5.93 -13.60 21.04
N PRO A 122 -6.12 -14.64 20.22
CA PRO A 122 -5.11 -15.07 19.26
C PRO A 122 -4.84 -13.95 18.25
N ASP A 123 -3.57 -13.77 17.92
CA ASP A 123 -3.15 -12.80 16.92
C ASP A 123 -3.65 -13.17 15.52
N VAL A 124 -3.71 -12.18 14.64
CA VAL A 124 -4.04 -12.38 13.24
C VAL A 124 -3.04 -13.34 12.58
N GLY A 125 -3.55 -14.26 11.75
CA GLY A 125 -2.71 -15.26 11.08
C GLY A 125 -1.65 -14.66 10.17
N THR A 126 -0.58 -15.41 9.89
CA THR A 126 0.58 -14.95 9.10
C THR A 126 0.22 -14.41 7.72
N SER A 127 -0.79 -15.00 7.07
CA SER A 127 -1.30 -14.62 5.74
C SER A 127 -2.35 -13.50 5.78
N TRP A 128 -2.76 -13.03 6.97
CA TRP A 128 -3.81 -12.03 7.12
C TRP A 128 -3.51 -10.75 6.33
N LEU A 129 -2.27 -10.26 6.40
CA LEU A 129 -1.85 -9.04 5.69
C LEU A 129 -1.97 -9.18 4.16
N GLN A 130 -1.66 -10.37 3.62
CA GLN A 130 -1.86 -10.63 2.18
C GLN A 130 -3.35 -10.61 1.82
N GLY A 131 -4.21 -11.16 2.68
CA GLY A 131 -5.66 -11.10 2.53
C GLY A 131 -6.19 -9.67 2.59
N PHE A 132 -5.69 -8.87 3.52
CA PHE A 132 -6.02 -7.45 3.69
C PHE A 132 -5.65 -6.65 2.44
N LEU A 133 -4.40 -6.78 1.95
CA LEU A 133 -3.96 -6.13 0.71
C LEU A 133 -4.78 -6.53 -0.52
N ARG A 134 -5.23 -7.80 -0.58
CA ARG A 134 -6.07 -8.28 -1.68
C ARG A 134 -7.48 -7.67 -1.65
N ARG A 135 -8.03 -7.40 -0.46
CA ARG A 135 -9.32 -6.74 -0.30
C ARG A 135 -9.24 -5.25 -0.59
N HIS A 136 -8.07 -4.65 -0.37
CA HIS A 136 -7.84 -3.22 -0.45
C HIS A 136 -6.79 -2.87 -1.52
N PRO A 137 -7.16 -2.91 -2.82
CA PRO A 137 -6.24 -2.60 -3.90
C PRO A 137 -5.82 -1.13 -3.94
N SER A 138 -6.41 -0.26 -3.12
CA SER A 138 -6.04 1.15 -2.96
C SER A 138 -4.73 1.36 -2.20
N ILE A 139 -4.12 0.29 -1.67
CA ILE A 139 -2.82 0.30 -1.01
C ILE A 139 -1.96 -0.83 -1.58
N ARG A 140 -0.65 -0.63 -1.60
CA ARG A 140 0.33 -1.62 -2.06
C ARG A 140 1.55 -1.61 -1.17
N SER A 141 2.25 -2.74 -1.18
CA SER A 141 3.56 -2.84 -0.54
C SER A 141 4.65 -2.32 -1.49
N GLN A 142 5.55 -1.50 -0.96
CA GLN A 142 6.70 -0.96 -1.67
C GLN A 142 7.93 -0.98 -0.73
N TRP A 143 9.12 -1.16 -1.28
CA TRP A 143 10.36 -0.96 -0.55
C TRP A 143 10.68 0.54 -0.50
N SER A 144 10.95 1.05 0.71
CA SER A 144 11.55 2.37 0.87
C SER A 144 12.96 2.39 0.28
N ARG A 145 13.33 3.52 -0.31
CA ARG A 145 14.67 3.82 -0.77
C ARG A 145 15.41 4.51 0.37
N CYS A 146 16.59 3.99 0.69
CA CYS A 146 17.54 4.74 1.51
C CYS A 146 17.84 6.11 0.85
N LEU A 147 18.23 7.07 1.68
CA LEU A 147 18.82 8.33 1.24
C LEU A 147 19.84 8.07 0.12
N ASN A 148 19.73 8.85 -0.96
CA ASN A 148 20.43 8.64 -2.21
C ASN A 148 21.93 8.36 -1.97
N ASN A 149 22.39 7.16 -2.34
CA ASN A 149 23.78 6.69 -2.15
C ASN A 149 24.82 7.71 -2.64
N ALA A 150 24.48 8.52 -3.65
CA ALA A 150 25.33 9.61 -4.15
C ALA A 150 25.72 10.65 -3.08
N ARG A 151 24.91 10.89 -2.05
CA ARG A 151 25.29 11.76 -0.92
C ARG A 151 26.31 11.09 0.00
N LEU A 152 26.24 9.77 0.16
CA LEU A 152 27.20 8.99 0.95
C LEU A 152 28.53 8.82 0.22
N THR A 153 28.51 8.62 -1.10
CA THR A 153 29.71 8.40 -1.92
C THR A 153 30.29 9.68 -2.54
N GLY A 154 29.55 10.78 -2.55
CA GLY A 154 29.98 12.06 -3.12
C GLY A 154 31.00 12.85 -2.29
N ALA A 155 31.18 12.50 -1.01
CA ALA A 155 32.16 13.10 -0.11
C ALA A 155 33.57 12.49 -0.31
N THR A 156 34.06 12.48 -1.55
CA THR A 156 35.44 12.07 -1.84
C THR A 156 36.43 13.16 -1.41
N LYS A 157 37.68 12.76 -1.13
CA LYS A 157 38.75 13.70 -0.75
C LYS A 157 38.88 14.85 -1.76
N ASP A 158 38.85 14.54 -3.05
CA ASP A 158 39.04 15.53 -4.11
C ASP A 158 37.87 16.53 -4.17
N ASN A 159 36.62 16.07 -4.02
CA ASN A 159 35.45 16.94 -3.99
C ASN A 159 35.48 17.89 -2.79
N ILE A 160 35.88 17.38 -1.62
CA ILE A 160 36.02 18.19 -0.40
C ILE A 160 37.13 19.23 -0.59
N TRP A 161 38.28 18.85 -1.13
CA TRP A 161 39.37 19.77 -1.42
C TRP A 161 38.98 20.85 -2.43
N GLN A 162 38.29 20.47 -3.51
CA GLN A 162 37.82 21.42 -4.51
C GLN A 162 36.84 22.42 -3.91
N PHE A 163 35.91 21.98 -3.05
CA PHE A 163 34.99 22.85 -2.33
C PHE A 163 35.73 23.89 -1.48
N TYR A 164 36.69 23.46 -0.64
CA TYR A 164 37.44 24.39 0.22
C TYR A 164 38.31 25.36 -0.57
N ASN A 165 38.90 24.92 -1.69
CA ASN A 165 39.65 25.81 -2.58
C ASN A 165 38.75 26.90 -3.16
N GLN A 166 37.56 26.54 -3.66
CA GLN A 166 36.60 27.51 -4.18
C GLN A 166 36.07 28.45 -3.08
N LEU A 167 35.77 27.91 -1.90
CA LEU A 167 35.34 28.71 -0.75
C LEU A 167 36.40 29.74 -0.35
N THR A 168 37.67 29.33 -0.27
CA THR A 168 38.79 30.22 0.06
C THR A 168 38.94 31.33 -0.98
N LEU A 169 38.84 31.01 -2.27
CA LEU A 169 38.90 32.00 -3.35
C LEU A 169 37.79 33.04 -3.22
N ILE A 170 36.55 32.61 -2.96
CA ILE A 170 35.40 33.50 -2.76
C ILE A 170 35.61 34.38 -1.53
N MET A 171 36.04 33.79 -0.41
CA MET A 171 36.31 34.56 0.83
C MET A 171 37.36 35.65 0.60
N CYS A 172 38.44 35.34 -0.13
CA CYS A 172 39.46 36.32 -0.49
C CYS A 172 38.91 37.42 -1.42
N ASN A 173 38.17 37.05 -2.46
CA ASN A 173 37.63 37.99 -3.44
C ASN A 173 36.65 39.00 -2.85
N TYR A 174 35.85 38.57 -1.86
CA TYR A 174 34.82 39.40 -1.22
C TYR A 174 35.23 39.89 0.18
N ALA A 175 36.48 39.67 0.60
CA ALA A 175 37.00 40.04 1.91
C ALA A 175 36.10 39.58 3.08
N VAL A 176 35.57 38.35 3.00
CA VAL A 176 34.72 37.78 4.04
C VAL A 176 35.60 37.33 5.21
N PRO A 177 35.44 37.91 6.43
CA PRO A 177 36.22 37.50 7.58
C PRO A 177 35.80 36.10 8.05
N SER A 178 36.76 35.32 8.56
CA SER A 178 36.52 33.96 9.06
C SER A 178 35.53 33.91 10.22
N THR A 179 35.33 35.01 10.94
CA THR A 179 34.35 35.16 12.03
C THR A 179 32.90 35.16 11.55
N ASN A 180 32.64 35.34 10.26
CA ASN A 180 31.30 35.40 9.67
C ASN A 180 30.89 34.08 8.99
N ILE A 181 31.51 32.97 9.38
CA ILE A 181 31.14 31.63 8.91
C ILE A 181 30.24 31.01 9.97
N PHE A 182 28.97 30.83 9.62
CA PHE A 182 27.98 30.19 10.48
C PHE A 182 27.60 28.84 9.89
N ASN A 183 27.60 27.78 10.70
CA ASN A 183 27.01 26.51 10.30
C ASN A 183 25.49 26.59 10.47
N MET A 184 24.76 26.12 9.46
CA MET A 184 23.32 25.90 9.53
C MET A 184 23.08 24.46 9.10
N ASP A 185 23.00 23.56 10.07
CA ASP A 185 22.66 22.16 9.85
C ASP A 185 21.27 21.86 10.42
N GLU A 186 20.49 21.11 9.64
CA GLU A 186 19.25 20.55 10.11
C GLU A 186 19.58 19.26 10.88
N THR A 187 19.29 19.24 12.18
CA THR A 187 19.36 17.99 12.95
C THR A 187 18.17 17.12 12.57
N GLY A 188 18.38 16.21 11.62
CA GLY A 188 17.38 15.22 11.24
C GLY A 188 17.24 14.15 12.32
N PHE A 189 16.12 14.16 13.05
CA PHE A 189 15.72 13.01 13.88
C PHE A 189 15.20 11.91 12.97
N MET A 190 16.02 10.90 12.72
CA MET A 190 15.61 9.73 11.93
C MET A 190 14.87 8.74 12.81
N PHE A 191 13.55 8.70 12.67
CA PHE A 191 12.72 7.63 13.25
C PHE A 191 12.73 6.42 12.30
N GLY A 192 13.82 5.64 12.31
CA GLY A 192 13.95 4.43 11.50
C GLY A 192 15.39 3.99 11.27
N VAL A 193 15.59 2.72 10.90
CA VAL A 193 16.91 2.20 10.49
C VAL A 193 17.17 2.67 9.06
N GLY A 194 18.38 3.17 8.77
CA GLY A 194 18.76 3.68 7.43
C GLY A 194 18.82 2.63 6.30
N SER A 195 18.19 1.47 6.49
CA SER A 195 18.07 0.39 5.50
C SER A 195 16.75 0.50 4.73
N SER A 196 16.72 -0.08 3.53
CA SER A 196 15.47 -0.26 2.79
C SER A 196 14.54 -1.17 3.58
N GLU A 197 13.35 -0.69 3.87
CA GLU A 197 12.33 -1.42 4.59
C GLU A 197 11.08 -1.57 3.72
N GLN A 198 10.35 -2.66 3.94
CA GLN A 198 9.06 -2.84 3.29
C GLN A 198 8.02 -1.96 4.00
N VAL A 199 7.32 -1.13 3.24
CA VAL A 199 6.27 -0.22 3.73
C VAL A 199 5.01 -0.35 2.91
N LEU A 200 3.87 0.09 3.45
CA LEU A 200 2.61 0.18 2.72
C LEU A 200 2.30 1.62 2.32
N VAL A 201 1.93 1.82 1.07
CA VAL A 201 1.64 3.12 0.46
C VAL A 201 0.38 3.05 -0.40
N PRO A 202 -0.31 4.18 -0.67
CA PRO A 202 -1.41 4.22 -1.62
C PRO A 202 -1.04 3.66 -3.00
N ALA A 203 -1.95 2.91 -3.60
CA ALA A 203 -1.84 2.40 -4.96
C ALA A 203 -2.20 3.51 -5.96
N GLY A 204 -1.24 4.40 -6.17
CA GLY A 204 -1.32 5.49 -7.15
C GLY A 204 0.07 5.97 -7.51
N ASN A 205 0.18 6.65 -8.65
CA ASN A 205 1.43 7.22 -9.14
C ASN A 205 1.76 8.51 -8.35
N GLN A 206 1.96 8.39 -7.05
CA GLN A 206 2.42 9.51 -6.26
C GLN A 206 3.94 9.54 -6.31
N ALA A 207 4.42 10.68 -6.80
CA ALA A 207 5.80 11.15 -6.80
C ALA A 207 6.46 11.25 -5.41
N ALA A 208 5.90 10.59 -4.39
CA ALA A 208 6.50 10.44 -3.09
C ALA A 208 7.67 9.45 -3.23
N ARG A 209 8.87 10.03 -3.30
CA ARG A 209 10.14 9.33 -3.21
C ARG A 209 10.26 8.75 -1.80
N PHE A 210 9.64 7.59 -1.57
CA PHE A 210 9.92 6.76 -0.42
C PHE A 210 11.11 5.86 -0.67
#